data_AF-A0A1A7Y7G9-F1
#
_entry.id   AF-A0A1A7Y7G9-F1
#
_cell.length_a   1.000
_cell.length_b   1.000
_cell.length_c   1.000
_cell.angle_alpha   90.00
_cell.angle_beta   90.00
_cell.angle_gamma   90.00
#
_symmetry.space_group_name_H-M   'P 1'
#
loop_
_entity.id
_entity.type
_entity.pdbx_description
1 polymer ?
#
loop_
_entity_poly.entity_id
_entity_poly.type
_entity_poly.pdbx_seq_one_letter_code
_entity_poly.pdbx_strand_id
1 'polypeptide(L)'
;PRSTDQDGGHKTPLDIGHTKVEPVDAWKPEANPYESGFSLREPEPAPRAPEPASQGDPNCKVDLAFLMDGSWSIGKRRFKIQKDFLSEVAQVINVGVAGPMMGIIQYGDDPMTEFSLRTHSSSREVKSAIDKISQKGGLSNVGKALSYINKQYFSDANGNRGGAPNVAVVLVDGWPTDKVEEASRLARESGINIFFVTIEGPDDNEKQNLVEANFVDKAVCRTNGFYSLPVNSWFALRKAVQPLVKRVCDTDRLVCSKTCLNANDIAFVIDGSSSVGTGNFRTVLQFVANVTREFEISDTDTRVGAVQYTYEQRLEFAFGQYNNKGELLNAIKRISYWSGGTSTGAAITYAAEQLFSKSKPNKRKIMIVITDGRSYDDVRVPAEAVQRQGVIAYSIGIAWAAQDELEYIATDPDKEHSFFVDEFDNLYKFVPKIIHNICQEFNSQPRN
;
A
#
# COMPACT_ATOMS: atom_id res chain seq x y z
N PRO A 1 47.94 4.36 48.66
CA PRO A 1 46.53 4.55 49.08
C PRO A 1 45.68 3.37 48.59
N ARG A 2 44.75 2.87 49.43
CA ARG A 2 43.75 1.79 49.21
C ARG A 2 43.34 1.57 47.73
N SER A 3 43.55 0.39 47.13
CA SER A 3 42.76 -0.88 47.22
C SER A 3 41.39 -0.78 46.54
N THR A 4 40.89 -1.73 45.72
CA THR A 4 40.99 -3.22 45.77
C THR A 4 40.89 -3.92 44.40
N ASP A 5 41.58 -5.06 44.26
CA ASP A 5 41.21 -6.38 43.69
C ASP A 5 40.34 -6.49 42.42
N GLN A 6 40.74 -7.17 41.34
CA GLN A 6 41.27 -8.56 41.09
C GLN A 6 40.19 -9.60 40.72
N ASP A 7 40.55 -10.40 39.72
CA ASP A 7 39.78 -11.42 38.99
C ASP A 7 40.69 -12.65 38.76
N GLY A 8 40.13 -13.83 38.50
CA GLY A 8 40.92 -14.98 38.00
C GLY A 8 40.79 -16.33 38.73
N GLY A 9 39.78 -17.11 38.36
CA GLY A 9 39.90 -18.46 37.78
C GLY A 9 40.79 -19.59 38.36
N HIS A 10 40.15 -20.78 38.44
CA HIS A 10 40.62 -22.13 37.99
C HIS A 10 41.18 -23.21 38.98
N LYS A 11 40.33 -24.24 39.17
CA LYS A 11 40.55 -25.72 39.19
C LYS A 11 41.15 -26.49 40.40
N THR A 12 40.62 -27.72 40.53
CA THR A 12 40.71 -28.85 41.51
C THR A 12 41.97 -29.73 41.33
N PRO A 13 42.27 -30.85 42.09
CA PRO A 13 41.38 -31.89 42.71
C PRO A 13 41.84 -32.67 44.00
N LEU A 14 41.14 -33.80 44.32
CA LEU A 14 41.45 -34.94 45.26
C LEU A 14 40.99 -34.79 46.75
N ASP A 15 40.65 -35.83 47.56
CA ASP A 15 40.96 -37.28 47.49
C ASP A 15 40.05 -38.28 48.31
N ILE A 16 40.07 -39.59 47.94
CA ILE A 16 39.86 -40.92 48.63
C ILE A 16 38.80 -41.25 49.74
N GLY A 17 38.25 -42.50 49.67
CA GLY A 17 37.72 -43.32 50.79
C GLY A 17 37.34 -44.79 50.42
N HIS A 18 37.69 -45.81 51.22
CA HIS A 18 37.59 -47.29 50.94
C HIS A 18 36.75 -48.12 51.95
N THR A 19 36.13 -49.27 51.55
CA THR A 19 36.23 -50.62 52.22
C THR A 19 35.48 -51.79 51.50
N LYS A 20 35.74 -53.06 51.90
CA LYS A 20 35.28 -54.38 51.33
C LYS A 20 33.95 -54.92 51.97
N VAL A 21 33.25 -55.99 51.53
CA VAL A 21 33.48 -57.48 51.64
C VAL A 21 32.33 -58.28 50.92
N GLU A 22 32.48 -59.59 50.64
CA GLU A 22 31.58 -60.53 49.88
C GLU A 22 30.85 -61.58 50.83
N PRO A 23 30.34 -62.82 50.50
CA PRO A 23 30.06 -63.55 49.22
C PRO A 23 28.77 -64.49 49.11
N VAL A 24 28.32 -64.81 47.87
CA VAL A 24 27.78 -66.12 47.32
C VAL A 24 26.41 -66.76 47.78
N ASP A 25 25.86 -67.63 46.89
CA ASP A 25 24.72 -68.62 46.97
C ASP A 25 23.25 -68.15 46.67
N ALA A 26 22.31 -68.91 46.04
CA ALA A 26 22.28 -70.29 45.49
C ALA A 26 21.27 -70.46 44.28
N TRP A 27 20.99 -71.72 43.87
CA TRP A 27 20.31 -72.19 42.63
C TRP A 27 18.75 -72.07 42.53
N LYS A 28 18.24 -72.35 41.31
CA LYS A 28 16.83 -72.29 40.82
C LYS A 28 15.96 -73.54 41.15
N PRO A 29 14.66 -73.50 40.80
CA PRO A 29 14.02 -74.61 40.07
C PRO A 29 13.29 -74.23 38.75
N GLU A 30 12.85 -75.26 38.03
CA GLU A 30 12.26 -75.34 36.66
C GLU A 30 10.76 -74.88 36.63
N ALA A 31 10.16 -74.25 35.62
CA ALA A 31 10.03 -74.45 34.14
C ALA A 31 8.81 -75.32 33.70
N ASN A 32 7.90 -74.74 32.91
CA ASN A 32 6.95 -75.41 32.00
C ASN A 32 6.39 -74.39 30.95
N PRO A 33 5.77 -74.80 29.81
CA PRO A 33 6.02 -74.16 28.52
C PRO A 33 4.73 -73.69 27.79
N TYR A 34 4.91 -73.26 26.52
CA TYR A 34 3.89 -72.83 25.56
C TYR A 34 3.20 -71.47 25.85
N GLU A 35 3.66 -70.42 25.17
CA GLU A 35 2.90 -69.88 24.03
C GLU A 35 3.78 -69.01 23.13
N SER A 36 3.58 -69.11 21.82
CA SER A 36 4.31 -68.36 20.80
C SER A 36 3.54 -67.09 20.41
N GLY A 37 4.15 -65.92 20.61
CA GLY A 37 3.57 -64.63 20.19
C GLY A 37 4.61 -63.73 19.52
N PHE A 38 4.48 -63.52 18.21
CA PHE A 38 5.24 -62.49 17.49
C PHE A 38 4.85 -61.10 17.99
N SER A 39 5.84 -60.25 18.27
CA SER A 39 5.62 -58.80 18.38
C SER A 39 6.85 -58.04 17.91
N LEU A 40 6.88 -57.75 16.60
CA LEU A 40 7.77 -56.73 16.05
C LEU A 40 7.25 -55.38 16.52
N ARG A 41 7.95 -54.74 17.48
CA ARG A 41 7.74 -53.32 17.76
C ARG A 41 8.33 -52.54 16.59
N GLU A 42 7.48 -51.89 15.80
CA GLU A 42 7.91 -50.85 14.89
C GLU A 42 8.59 -49.72 15.69
N PRO A 43 9.72 -49.17 15.23
CA PRO A 43 10.31 -48.02 15.89
C PRO A 43 9.44 -46.78 15.68
N GLU A 44 9.18 -46.03 16.74
CA GLU A 44 8.44 -44.76 16.65
C GLU A 44 9.13 -43.81 15.66
N PRO A 45 8.38 -43.15 14.77
CA PRO A 45 8.97 -42.23 13.81
C PRO A 45 9.55 -41.01 14.55
N ALA A 46 10.84 -40.76 14.34
CA ALA A 46 11.52 -39.59 14.88
C ALA A 46 10.75 -38.29 14.54
N PRO A 47 10.73 -37.29 15.45
CA PRO A 47 10.07 -36.03 15.18
C PRO A 47 10.68 -35.40 13.93
N ARG A 48 9.84 -35.18 12.90
CA ARG A 48 10.28 -34.54 11.66
C ARG A 48 10.80 -33.15 12.00
N ALA A 49 11.98 -32.82 11.50
CA ALA A 49 12.42 -31.42 11.45
C ALA A 49 11.31 -30.59 10.78
N PRO A 50 11.02 -29.37 11.25
CA PRO A 50 10.01 -28.53 10.62
C PRO A 50 10.33 -28.36 9.13
N GLU A 51 9.37 -28.67 8.25
CA GLU A 51 9.49 -28.41 6.82
C GLU A 51 9.87 -26.92 6.65
N PRO A 52 10.91 -26.57 5.87
CA PRO A 52 11.30 -25.17 5.70
C PRO A 52 10.11 -24.38 5.16
N ALA A 53 9.61 -23.44 5.96
CA ALA A 53 8.41 -22.68 5.63
C ALA A 53 8.58 -22.02 4.24
N SER A 54 7.56 -22.16 3.38
CA SER A 54 7.62 -21.57 2.04
C SER A 54 7.82 -20.07 2.18
N GLN A 55 8.94 -19.59 1.65
CA GLN A 55 9.21 -18.16 1.58
C GLN A 55 8.26 -17.48 0.58
N GLY A 56 7.64 -18.25 -0.34
CA GLY A 56 6.84 -17.74 -1.44
C GLY A 56 7.71 -17.24 -2.60
N ASP A 57 7.10 -16.68 -3.65
CA ASP A 57 7.86 -15.97 -4.69
C ASP A 57 8.21 -14.54 -4.22
N PRO A 58 9.49 -14.22 -3.92
CA PRO A 58 9.89 -12.90 -3.45
C PRO A 58 9.68 -11.80 -4.50
N ASN A 59 9.54 -12.15 -5.79
CA ASN A 59 9.25 -11.19 -6.86
C ASN A 59 7.77 -10.79 -6.91
N CYS A 60 6.88 -11.52 -6.21
CA CYS A 60 5.45 -11.22 -6.12
C CYS A 60 5.05 -10.87 -4.68
N LYS A 61 5.61 -9.79 -4.13
CA LYS A 61 5.32 -9.34 -2.77
C LYS A 61 4.05 -8.49 -2.70
N VAL A 62 2.89 -9.15 -2.67
CA VAL A 62 1.56 -8.51 -2.60
C VAL A 62 0.69 -9.08 -1.47
N ASP A 63 -0.26 -8.29 -0.99
CA ASP A 63 -1.21 -8.67 0.05
C ASP A 63 -2.60 -8.85 -0.58
N LEU A 64 -3.02 -10.12 -0.74
CA LEU A 64 -4.20 -10.52 -1.51
C LEU A 64 -5.39 -10.87 -0.62
N ALA A 65 -6.46 -10.09 -0.76
CA ALA A 65 -7.78 -10.41 -0.22
C ALA A 65 -8.69 -10.94 -1.34
N PHE A 66 -9.09 -12.20 -1.26
CA PHE A 66 -10.13 -12.73 -2.15
C PHE A 66 -11.51 -12.52 -1.53
N LEU A 67 -12.36 -11.75 -2.21
CA LEU A 67 -13.79 -11.67 -1.94
C LEU A 67 -14.45 -12.80 -2.74
N MET A 68 -14.75 -13.92 -2.06
CA MET A 68 -15.46 -15.04 -2.67
C MET A 68 -16.97 -14.87 -2.50
N ASP A 69 -17.72 -15.10 -3.57
CA ASP A 69 -19.18 -15.06 -3.52
C ASP A 69 -19.68 -16.27 -2.74
N GLY A 70 -20.37 -16.02 -1.62
CA GLY A 70 -21.01 -17.02 -0.79
C GLY A 70 -22.54 -17.07 -0.94
N SER A 71 -23.12 -16.20 -1.77
CA SER A 71 -24.57 -16.01 -1.92
C SER A 71 -25.29 -17.25 -2.45
N TRP A 72 -26.62 -17.23 -2.52
CA TRP A 72 -27.39 -18.39 -2.97
C TRP A 72 -27.49 -18.55 -4.51
N SER A 73 -27.15 -17.54 -5.33
CA SER A 73 -27.23 -17.59 -6.81
C SER A 73 -26.38 -18.70 -7.42
N ILE A 74 -25.14 -18.82 -6.94
CA ILE A 74 -24.15 -19.82 -7.39
C ILE A 74 -24.55 -21.27 -6.99
N GLY A 75 -25.20 -21.45 -5.85
CA GLY A 75 -25.39 -22.75 -5.23
C GLY A 75 -24.11 -23.58 -4.97
N LYS A 76 -24.27 -24.75 -4.34
CA LYS A 76 -23.16 -25.54 -3.79
C LYS A 76 -22.15 -26.06 -4.81
N ARG A 77 -22.58 -26.32 -6.06
CA ARG A 77 -21.69 -26.85 -7.12
C ARG A 77 -20.71 -25.78 -7.61
N ARG A 78 -21.20 -24.58 -7.97
CA ARG A 78 -20.36 -23.46 -8.40
C ARG A 78 -19.48 -22.94 -7.25
N PHE A 79 -19.98 -22.97 -6.01
CA PHE A 79 -19.18 -22.66 -4.81
C PHE A 79 -17.96 -23.58 -4.64
N LYS A 80 -18.07 -24.89 -4.91
CA LYS A 80 -16.88 -25.78 -4.90
C LYS A 80 -15.91 -25.43 -6.04
N ILE A 81 -16.39 -25.03 -7.22
CA ILE A 81 -15.54 -24.55 -8.32
C ILE A 81 -14.77 -23.28 -7.91
N GLN A 82 -15.38 -22.34 -7.17
CA GLN A 82 -14.64 -21.19 -6.59
C GLN A 82 -13.53 -21.65 -5.64
N LYS A 83 -13.82 -22.57 -4.72
CA LYS A 83 -12.82 -23.13 -3.78
C LYS A 83 -11.65 -23.79 -4.50
N ASP A 84 -11.94 -24.54 -5.57
CA ASP A 84 -10.91 -25.21 -6.37
C ASP A 84 -10.05 -24.19 -7.13
N PHE A 85 -10.66 -23.13 -7.69
CA PHE A 85 -9.96 -22.00 -8.29
C PHE A 85 -9.04 -21.29 -7.29
N LEU A 86 -9.56 -20.90 -6.11
CA LEU A 86 -8.78 -20.23 -5.06
C LEU A 86 -7.61 -21.11 -4.58
N SER A 87 -7.84 -22.42 -4.46
CA SER A 87 -6.80 -23.39 -4.10
C SER A 87 -5.72 -23.48 -5.17
N GLU A 88 -6.07 -23.38 -6.46
CA GLU A 88 -5.10 -23.39 -7.56
C GLU A 88 -4.34 -22.07 -7.67
N VAL A 89 -5.00 -20.92 -7.48
CA VAL A 89 -4.32 -19.61 -7.38
C VAL A 89 -3.29 -19.62 -6.25
N ALA A 90 -3.66 -20.08 -5.05
CA ALA A 90 -2.76 -20.17 -3.90
C ALA A 90 -1.50 -21.00 -4.20
N GLN A 91 -1.63 -22.09 -4.97
CA GLN A 91 -0.49 -22.92 -5.40
C GLN A 91 0.35 -22.23 -6.49
N VAL A 92 -0.28 -21.67 -7.53
CA VAL A 92 0.41 -21.06 -8.67
C VAL A 92 1.15 -19.77 -8.28
N ILE A 93 0.57 -18.97 -7.39
CA ILE A 93 1.23 -17.75 -6.88
C ILE A 93 2.31 -18.04 -5.83
N ASN A 94 2.41 -19.29 -5.36
CA ASN A 94 3.30 -19.72 -4.29
C ASN A 94 3.17 -18.83 -3.03
N VAL A 95 2.03 -18.93 -2.33
CA VAL A 95 1.80 -18.20 -1.07
C VAL A 95 2.88 -18.55 -0.04
N GLY A 96 3.48 -17.51 0.54
CA GLY A 96 4.54 -17.60 1.53
C GLY A 96 4.90 -16.23 2.15
N VAL A 97 5.49 -16.25 3.34
CA VAL A 97 5.63 -15.04 4.19
C VAL A 97 6.55 -13.94 3.63
N ALA A 98 7.53 -14.30 2.79
CA ALA A 98 8.42 -13.34 2.11
C ALA A 98 7.91 -12.92 0.72
N GLY A 99 6.97 -13.69 0.14
CA GLY A 99 6.34 -13.45 -1.15
C GLY A 99 4.89 -12.96 -1.02
N PRO A 100 3.92 -13.56 -1.73
CA PRO A 100 2.52 -13.14 -1.67
C PRO A 100 1.83 -13.73 -0.43
N MET A 101 1.10 -12.87 0.30
CA MET A 101 0.19 -13.30 1.36
C MET A 101 -1.23 -13.35 0.81
N MET A 102 -2.01 -14.37 1.20
CA MET A 102 -3.37 -14.58 0.70
C MET A 102 -4.31 -14.86 1.87
N GLY A 103 -5.44 -14.16 1.88
CA GLY A 103 -6.55 -14.42 2.78
C GLY A 103 -7.90 -14.28 2.10
N ILE A 104 -8.94 -14.78 2.76
CA ILE A 104 -10.26 -14.98 2.15
C ILE A 104 -11.35 -14.36 3.02
N ILE A 105 -12.23 -13.62 2.36
CA ILE A 105 -13.47 -13.09 2.89
C ILE A 105 -14.59 -13.70 2.06
N GLN A 106 -15.53 -14.37 2.70
CA GLN A 106 -16.78 -14.77 2.06
C GLN A 106 -17.79 -13.64 2.23
N TYR A 107 -18.42 -13.21 1.14
CA TYR A 107 -19.50 -12.24 1.18
C TYR A 107 -20.85 -12.86 0.81
N GLY A 108 -21.91 -12.21 1.25
CA GLY A 108 -23.29 -12.66 1.16
C GLY A 108 -24.19 -11.47 1.51
N ASP A 109 -25.13 -11.67 2.43
CA ASP A 109 -25.83 -10.53 3.05
C ASP A 109 -24.86 -9.60 3.78
N ASP A 110 -23.90 -10.15 4.53
CA ASP A 110 -22.80 -9.43 5.19
C ASP A 110 -21.46 -10.16 5.00
N PRO A 111 -20.34 -9.44 4.83
CA PRO A 111 -19.03 -10.04 4.62
C PRO A 111 -18.40 -10.58 5.91
N MET A 112 -17.73 -11.73 5.83
CA MET A 112 -17.02 -12.33 6.95
C MET A 112 -15.67 -12.92 6.51
N THR A 113 -14.61 -12.58 7.25
CA THR A 113 -13.29 -13.19 7.09
C THR A 113 -13.35 -14.69 7.41
N GLU A 114 -12.92 -15.53 6.48
CA GLU A 114 -12.67 -16.96 6.70
C GLU A 114 -11.27 -17.17 7.31
N PHE A 115 -10.28 -16.45 6.78
CA PHE A 115 -8.95 -16.31 7.37
C PHE A 115 -8.24 -15.03 6.88
N SER A 116 -7.38 -14.47 7.72
CA SER A 116 -6.60 -13.25 7.44
C SER A 116 -5.23 -13.56 6.82
N LEU A 117 -4.57 -12.54 6.27
CA LEU A 117 -3.26 -12.63 5.60
C LEU A 117 -2.19 -13.33 6.44
N ARG A 118 -2.21 -13.15 7.77
CA ARG A 118 -1.29 -13.77 8.73
C ARG A 118 -1.66 -15.18 9.19
N THR A 119 -2.83 -15.72 8.80
CA THR A 119 -3.35 -16.97 9.39
C THR A 119 -2.64 -18.21 8.85
N HIS A 120 -2.23 -18.18 7.59
CA HIS A 120 -1.62 -19.31 6.89
C HIS A 120 -0.34 -18.88 6.18
N SER A 121 0.72 -19.65 6.36
CA SER A 121 2.09 -19.32 5.94
C SER A 121 2.52 -20.01 4.66
N SER A 122 1.69 -20.93 4.13
CA SER A 122 2.01 -21.74 2.96
C SER A 122 0.79 -22.04 2.10
N SER A 123 1.02 -22.22 0.80
CA SER A 123 0.01 -22.68 -0.18
C SER A 123 -0.74 -23.96 0.27
N ARG A 124 -0.06 -24.84 1.02
CA ARG A 124 -0.60 -26.12 1.55
C ARG A 124 -1.60 -25.88 2.68
N GLU A 125 -1.30 -24.98 3.60
CA GLU A 125 -2.22 -24.55 4.66
C GLU A 125 -3.43 -23.83 4.08
N VAL A 126 -3.20 -22.86 3.19
CA VAL A 126 -4.26 -22.09 2.51
C VAL A 126 -5.24 -23.02 1.81
N LYS A 127 -4.76 -23.99 1.02
CA LYS A 127 -5.60 -25.02 0.39
C LYS A 127 -6.41 -25.81 1.42
N SER A 128 -5.78 -26.26 2.50
CA SER A 128 -6.41 -27.04 3.57
C SER A 128 -7.47 -26.26 4.35
N ALA A 129 -7.34 -24.93 4.40
CA ALA A 129 -8.33 -24.02 4.96
C ALA A 129 -9.50 -23.79 3.98
N ILE A 130 -9.19 -23.52 2.71
CA ILE A 130 -10.18 -23.35 1.64
C ILE A 130 -11.12 -24.55 1.57
N ASP A 131 -10.58 -25.77 1.62
CA ASP A 131 -11.39 -26.99 1.56
C ASP A 131 -12.39 -27.13 2.73
N LYS A 132 -12.18 -26.44 3.85
CA LYS A 132 -13.10 -26.41 5.01
C LYS A 132 -14.19 -25.31 4.94
N ILE A 133 -14.00 -24.27 4.12
CA ILE A 133 -14.98 -23.17 4.01
C ILE A 133 -16.36 -23.71 3.55
N SER A 134 -17.41 -23.36 4.28
CA SER A 134 -18.81 -23.66 3.95
C SER A 134 -19.51 -22.43 3.36
N GLN A 135 -20.44 -22.66 2.44
CA GLN A 135 -21.25 -21.60 1.82
C GLN A 135 -22.22 -21.00 2.84
N LYS A 136 -22.17 -19.68 3.05
CA LYS A 136 -22.99 -18.95 4.03
C LYS A 136 -24.34 -18.48 3.49
N GLY A 137 -24.39 -18.08 2.22
CA GLY A 137 -25.60 -17.64 1.56
C GLY A 137 -25.92 -16.16 1.68
N GLY A 138 -27.17 -15.84 1.37
CA GLY A 138 -27.68 -14.47 1.28
C GLY A 138 -27.66 -13.92 -0.14
N LEU A 139 -27.71 -12.60 -0.26
CA LEU A 139 -27.57 -11.81 -1.48
C LEU A 139 -26.09 -11.67 -1.91
N SER A 140 -25.80 -11.03 -3.06
CA SER A 140 -24.44 -10.81 -3.58
C SER A 140 -23.99 -9.35 -3.36
N ASN A 141 -23.81 -8.95 -2.10
CA ASN A 141 -23.50 -7.57 -1.72
C ASN A 141 -21.99 -7.26 -1.81
N VAL A 142 -21.51 -7.02 -3.03
CA VAL A 142 -20.11 -6.66 -3.34
C VAL A 142 -19.70 -5.32 -2.72
N GLY A 143 -20.58 -4.32 -2.72
CA GLY A 143 -20.33 -3.00 -2.15
C GLY A 143 -20.05 -3.05 -0.64
N LYS A 144 -20.86 -3.79 0.12
CA LYS A 144 -20.60 -4.11 1.52
C LYS A 144 -19.24 -4.79 1.71
N ALA A 145 -18.91 -5.77 0.88
CA ALA A 145 -17.66 -6.52 0.97
C ALA A 145 -16.42 -5.63 0.73
N LEU A 146 -16.47 -4.74 -0.26
CA LEU A 146 -15.44 -3.73 -0.51
C LEU A 146 -15.32 -2.70 0.63
N SER A 147 -16.46 -2.28 1.21
CA SER A 147 -16.50 -1.41 2.40
C SER A 147 -15.84 -2.07 3.62
N TYR A 148 -16.06 -3.37 3.81
CA TYR A 148 -15.46 -4.16 4.89
C TYR A 148 -13.94 -4.29 4.75
N ILE A 149 -13.43 -4.64 3.57
CA ILE A 149 -11.97 -4.79 3.42
C ILE A 149 -11.20 -3.48 3.59
N ASN A 150 -11.81 -2.38 3.16
CA ASN A 150 -11.27 -1.03 3.33
C ASN A 150 -11.21 -0.60 4.81
N LYS A 151 -12.23 -0.94 5.60
CA LYS A 151 -12.35 -0.49 7.00
C LYS A 151 -11.68 -1.40 8.02
N GLN A 152 -11.57 -2.70 7.74
CA GLN A 152 -11.18 -3.69 8.75
C GLN A 152 -10.10 -4.67 8.27
N TYR A 153 -10.19 -5.15 7.03
CA TYR A 153 -9.36 -6.28 6.60
C TYR A 153 -7.89 -5.92 6.39
N PHE A 154 -7.60 -4.89 5.61
CA PHE A 154 -6.23 -4.47 5.33
C PHE A 154 -5.62 -3.66 6.50
N SER A 155 -5.45 -4.32 7.63
CA SER A 155 -4.87 -3.77 8.86
C SER A 155 -3.74 -4.66 9.39
N ASP A 156 -2.79 -4.07 10.12
CA ASP A 156 -1.63 -4.75 10.70
C ASP A 156 -2.04 -5.95 11.57
N ALA A 157 -3.15 -5.80 12.31
CA ALA A 157 -3.74 -6.86 13.14
C ALA A 157 -4.06 -8.14 12.33
N ASN A 158 -4.46 -7.98 11.06
CA ASN A 158 -4.78 -9.03 10.11
C ASN A 158 -3.59 -9.47 9.23
N GLY A 159 -2.42 -8.82 9.36
CA GLY A 159 -1.21 -9.15 8.61
C GLY A 159 -0.98 -8.34 7.33
N ASN A 160 -1.65 -7.19 7.16
CA ASN A 160 -1.24 -6.21 6.14
C ASN A 160 0.21 -5.77 6.43
N ARG A 161 1.07 -5.75 5.41
CA ARG A 161 2.48 -5.39 5.52
C ARG A 161 2.77 -3.90 5.29
N GLY A 162 1.79 -3.13 4.81
CA GLY A 162 1.90 -1.68 4.54
C GLY A 162 2.77 -1.32 3.33
N GLY A 163 3.99 -1.88 3.26
CA GLY A 163 4.93 -1.76 2.14
C GLY A 163 4.78 -2.84 1.06
N ALA A 164 3.62 -3.49 0.96
CA ALA A 164 3.24 -4.39 -0.12
C ALA A 164 1.92 -3.90 -0.74
N PRO A 165 1.73 -3.95 -2.07
CA PRO A 165 0.46 -3.59 -2.70
C PRO A 165 -0.72 -4.40 -2.14
N ASN A 166 -1.74 -3.67 -1.68
CA ASN A 166 -3.01 -4.27 -1.29
C ASN A 166 -3.84 -4.57 -2.55
N VAL A 167 -4.26 -5.81 -2.70
CA VAL A 167 -5.00 -6.29 -3.88
C VAL A 167 -6.25 -7.03 -3.44
N ALA A 168 -7.42 -6.54 -3.87
CA ALA A 168 -8.70 -7.19 -3.68
C ALA A 168 -9.11 -7.89 -4.97
N VAL A 169 -9.37 -9.19 -4.94
CA VAL A 169 -9.91 -9.93 -6.09
C VAL A 169 -11.33 -10.35 -5.79
N VAL A 170 -12.29 -9.79 -6.52
CA VAL A 170 -13.71 -10.08 -6.40
C VAL A 170 -14.10 -11.17 -7.39
N LEU A 171 -14.60 -12.30 -6.87
CA LEU A 171 -15.30 -13.30 -7.66
C LEU A 171 -16.80 -12.98 -7.57
N VAL A 172 -17.48 -12.78 -8.70
CA VAL A 172 -18.92 -12.47 -8.73
C VAL A 172 -19.59 -13.16 -9.91
N ASP A 173 -20.83 -13.63 -9.70
CA ASP A 173 -21.71 -14.14 -10.76
C ASP A 173 -22.82 -13.12 -11.06
N GLY A 174 -23.07 -12.87 -12.35
CA GLY A 174 -24.05 -11.87 -12.78
C GLY A 174 -23.85 -10.45 -12.23
N TRP A 175 -24.92 -9.90 -11.65
CA TRP A 175 -25.00 -8.53 -11.11
C TRP A 175 -24.91 -8.49 -9.58
N PRO A 176 -24.12 -7.57 -8.98
CA PRO A 176 -24.18 -7.28 -7.55
C PRO A 176 -25.58 -6.80 -7.12
N THR A 177 -25.97 -7.16 -5.89
CA THR A 177 -27.26 -6.78 -5.30
C THR A 177 -27.23 -5.46 -4.52
N ASP A 178 -26.08 -4.79 -4.48
CA ASP A 178 -25.89 -3.47 -3.88
C ASP A 178 -25.06 -2.52 -4.78
N LYS A 179 -24.93 -1.26 -4.37
CA LYS A 179 -24.11 -0.27 -5.10
C LYS A 179 -22.63 -0.45 -4.78
N VAL A 180 -21.81 -0.46 -5.81
CA VAL A 180 -20.39 -0.82 -5.74
C VAL A 180 -19.50 0.42 -5.87
N GLU A 181 -19.93 1.44 -6.62
CA GLU A 181 -19.18 2.65 -6.96
C GLU A 181 -18.53 3.35 -5.76
N GLU A 182 -19.31 3.74 -4.75
CA GLU A 182 -18.81 4.52 -3.61
C GLU A 182 -17.88 3.71 -2.70
N ALA A 183 -18.22 2.44 -2.43
CA ALA A 183 -17.37 1.55 -1.65
C ALA A 183 -16.02 1.30 -2.37
N SER A 184 -16.05 1.17 -3.69
CA SER A 184 -14.86 1.00 -4.53
C SER A 184 -14.04 2.28 -4.62
N ARG A 185 -14.67 3.45 -4.74
CA ARG A 185 -14.01 4.77 -4.68
C ARG A 185 -13.20 4.88 -3.40
N LEU A 186 -13.83 4.62 -2.24
CA LEU A 186 -13.17 4.65 -0.93
C LEU A 186 -12.04 3.60 -0.81
N ALA A 187 -12.23 2.39 -1.33
CA ALA A 187 -11.20 1.35 -1.27
C ALA A 187 -9.99 1.67 -2.16
N ARG A 188 -10.20 2.15 -3.39
CA ARG A 188 -9.12 2.66 -4.27
C ARG A 188 -8.41 3.85 -3.63
N GLU A 189 -9.16 4.81 -3.10
CA GLU A 189 -8.62 5.97 -2.38
C GLU A 189 -7.80 5.57 -1.14
N SER A 190 -8.06 4.41 -0.53
CA SER A 190 -7.24 3.85 0.55
C SER A 190 -5.98 3.13 0.10
N GLY A 191 -5.80 2.82 -1.19
CA GLY A 191 -4.63 2.12 -1.72
C GLY A 191 -4.89 0.71 -2.24
N ILE A 192 -6.17 0.29 -2.38
CA ILE A 192 -6.55 -1.08 -2.71
C ILE A 192 -6.77 -1.22 -4.22
N ASN A 193 -6.04 -2.14 -4.85
CA ASN A 193 -6.21 -2.50 -6.25
C ASN A 193 -7.33 -3.51 -6.39
N ILE A 194 -8.45 -3.11 -6.99
CA ILE A 194 -9.62 -3.98 -7.14
C ILE A 194 -9.58 -4.66 -8.51
N PHE A 195 -9.54 -5.99 -8.49
CA PHE A 195 -9.72 -6.85 -9.67
C PHE A 195 -11.10 -7.50 -9.62
N PHE A 196 -11.75 -7.61 -10.77
CA PHE A 196 -13.01 -8.35 -10.93
C PHE A 196 -12.79 -9.57 -11.81
N VAL A 197 -13.17 -10.75 -11.29
CA VAL A 197 -13.35 -11.97 -12.07
C VAL A 197 -14.86 -12.20 -12.17
N THR A 198 -15.45 -11.76 -13.29
CA THR A 198 -16.89 -11.91 -13.54
C THR A 198 -17.13 -13.25 -14.24
N ILE A 199 -17.99 -14.10 -13.67
CA ILE A 199 -18.17 -15.49 -14.11
C ILE A 199 -19.59 -15.67 -14.61
N GLU A 200 -19.74 -16.11 -15.86
CA GLU A 200 -21.05 -16.12 -16.55
C GLU A 200 -21.68 -14.73 -16.41
N GLY A 201 -20.96 -13.74 -16.96
CA GLY A 201 -21.24 -12.32 -16.80
C GLY A 201 -22.69 -11.94 -17.12
N PRO A 202 -23.16 -10.83 -16.55
CA PRO A 202 -24.58 -10.52 -16.38
C PRO A 202 -25.47 -10.77 -17.59
N ASP A 203 -26.53 -11.55 -17.37
CA ASP A 203 -27.52 -11.85 -18.40
C ASP A 203 -28.37 -10.60 -18.71
N ASP A 204 -28.68 -10.41 -19.99
CA ASP A 204 -29.56 -9.36 -20.48
C ASP A 204 -30.98 -9.50 -19.93
N ASN A 205 -31.42 -10.73 -19.59
CA ASN A 205 -32.69 -10.98 -18.93
C ASN A 205 -32.75 -10.41 -17.49
N GLU A 206 -31.60 -10.30 -16.82
CA GLU A 206 -31.50 -9.81 -15.44
C GLU A 206 -31.43 -8.27 -15.35
N LYS A 207 -31.27 -7.57 -16.48
CA LYS A 207 -31.21 -6.09 -16.55
C LYS A 207 -32.37 -5.36 -15.85
N GLN A 208 -33.52 -6.01 -15.67
CA GLN A 208 -34.67 -5.41 -14.97
C GLN A 208 -34.42 -5.22 -13.45
N ASN A 209 -33.53 -6.02 -12.86
CA ASN A 209 -33.17 -5.95 -11.43
C ASN A 209 -31.80 -5.28 -11.20
N LEU A 210 -31.30 -4.55 -12.19
CA LEU A 210 -29.99 -3.91 -12.18
C LEU A 210 -29.90 -2.79 -11.13
N VAL A 211 -29.11 -3.00 -10.09
CA VAL A 211 -28.82 -1.97 -9.08
C VAL A 211 -27.85 -0.91 -9.60
N GLU A 212 -26.82 -1.34 -10.35
CA GLU A 212 -25.77 -0.44 -10.84
C GLU A 212 -25.14 -0.91 -12.17
N ALA A 213 -25.43 -0.18 -13.25
CA ALA A 213 -24.79 -0.41 -14.55
C ALA A 213 -23.28 -0.15 -14.50
N ASN A 214 -22.52 -0.94 -15.26
CA ASN A 214 -21.06 -0.83 -15.42
C ASN A 214 -20.28 -0.82 -14.10
N PHE A 215 -20.77 -1.56 -13.08
CA PHE A 215 -20.17 -1.62 -11.75
C PHE A 215 -18.66 -1.94 -11.78
N VAL A 216 -18.21 -2.81 -12.69
CA VAL A 216 -16.78 -3.13 -12.87
C VAL A 216 -15.97 -1.90 -13.23
N ASP A 217 -16.37 -1.15 -14.27
CA ASP A 217 -15.66 0.04 -14.72
C ASP A 217 -15.67 1.15 -13.66
N LYS A 218 -16.79 1.26 -12.93
CA LYS A 218 -16.93 2.15 -11.77
C LYS A 218 -16.04 1.75 -10.59
N ALA A 219 -15.61 0.50 -10.50
CA ALA A 219 -14.92 -0.06 -9.34
C ALA A 219 -13.40 -0.26 -9.53
N VAL A 220 -12.94 -0.61 -10.72
CA VAL A 220 -11.52 -0.88 -10.99
C VAL A 220 -10.65 0.38 -11.03
N CYS A 221 -9.33 0.24 -10.92
CA CYS A 221 -8.40 1.38 -10.96
C CYS A 221 -8.34 2.10 -12.31
N ARG A 222 -8.36 1.34 -13.42
CA ARG A 222 -8.39 1.88 -14.79
C ARG A 222 -9.25 1.00 -15.70
N THR A 223 -10.03 1.60 -16.57
CA THR A 223 -10.93 0.94 -17.54
C THR A 223 -10.20 0.47 -18.80
N ASN A 224 -9.05 -0.21 -18.62
CA ASN A 224 -8.15 -0.66 -19.70
C ASN A 224 -8.11 -2.19 -19.87
N GLY A 225 -9.04 -2.92 -19.26
CA GLY A 225 -9.10 -4.40 -19.29
C GLY A 225 -8.03 -5.13 -18.47
N PHE A 226 -7.13 -4.41 -17.77
CA PHE A 226 -6.12 -5.05 -16.90
C PHE A 226 -6.72 -5.56 -15.59
N TYR A 227 -7.66 -4.83 -14.99
CA TYR A 227 -8.28 -5.18 -13.71
C TYR A 227 -9.51 -6.07 -13.84
N SER A 228 -10.03 -6.26 -15.07
CA SER A 228 -11.20 -7.11 -15.34
C SER A 228 -10.80 -8.41 -16.05
N LEU A 229 -11.34 -9.52 -15.56
CA LEU A 229 -11.15 -10.88 -16.08
C LEU A 229 -12.53 -11.51 -16.32
N PRO A 230 -13.20 -11.22 -17.45
CA PRO A 230 -14.45 -11.88 -17.80
C PRO A 230 -14.21 -13.36 -18.12
N VAL A 231 -15.01 -14.23 -17.50
CA VAL A 231 -14.98 -15.68 -17.64
C VAL A 231 -16.34 -16.14 -18.18
N ASN A 232 -16.32 -16.83 -19.32
CA ASN A 232 -17.54 -17.19 -20.05
C ASN A 232 -18.31 -18.41 -19.51
N SER A 233 -17.73 -19.17 -18.56
CA SER A 233 -18.40 -20.28 -17.88
C SER A 233 -17.68 -20.67 -16.59
N TRP A 234 -18.37 -21.27 -15.63
CA TRP A 234 -17.73 -21.82 -14.42
C TRP A 234 -16.60 -22.81 -14.73
N PHE A 235 -16.77 -23.64 -15.76
CA PHE A 235 -15.74 -24.59 -16.21
C PHE A 235 -14.51 -23.91 -16.81
N ALA A 236 -14.65 -22.68 -17.32
CA ALA A 236 -13.53 -21.89 -17.82
C ALA A 236 -12.80 -21.09 -16.73
N LEU A 237 -13.33 -20.97 -15.50
CA LEU A 237 -12.71 -20.21 -14.40
C LEU A 237 -11.26 -20.62 -14.14
N ARG A 238 -10.96 -21.91 -14.23
CA ARG A 238 -9.59 -22.44 -14.12
C ARG A 238 -8.60 -21.78 -15.09
N LYS A 239 -9.04 -21.39 -16.29
CA LYS A 239 -8.18 -20.71 -17.29
C LYS A 239 -7.81 -19.29 -16.88
N ALA A 240 -8.54 -18.66 -15.95
CA ALA A 240 -8.24 -17.33 -15.44
C ALA A 240 -7.10 -17.31 -14.40
N VAL A 241 -6.69 -18.46 -13.83
CA VAL A 241 -5.64 -18.54 -12.80
C VAL A 241 -4.33 -17.89 -13.27
N GLN A 242 -3.81 -18.32 -14.42
CA GLN A 242 -2.53 -17.83 -14.95
C GLN A 242 -2.58 -16.34 -15.35
N PRO A 243 -3.60 -15.85 -16.09
CA PRO A 243 -3.80 -14.42 -16.31
C PRO A 243 -3.93 -13.60 -15.03
N LEU A 244 -4.66 -14.10 -14.02
CA LEU A 244 -4.84 -13.40 -12.74
C LEU A 244 -3.51 -13.27 -12.01
N VAL A 245 -2.81 -14.39 -11.76
CA VAL A 245 -1.51 -14.42 -11.08
C VAL A 245 -0.52 -13.47 -11.75
N LYS A 246 -0.41 -13.53 -13.08
CA LYS A 246 0.46 -12.61 -13.83
C LYS A 246 0.11 -11.13 -13.60
N ARG A 247 -1.18 -10.77 -13.50
CA ARG A 247 -1.64 -9.39 -13.32
C ARG A 247 -1.49 -8.88 -11.88
N VAL A 248 -1.73 -9.73 -10.87
CA VAL A 248 -1.58 -9.33 -9.46
C VAL A 248 -0.12 -9.27 -9.01
N CYS A 249 0.78 -10.01 -9.67
CA CYS A 249 2.23 -9.92 -9.44
C CYS A 249 2.93 -8.82 -10.25
N ASP A 250 2.24 -8.15 -11.18
CA ASP A 250 2.77 -7.06 -12.01
C ASP A 250 2.63 -5.73 -11.23
N THR A 251 3.48 -5.56 -10.21
CA THR A 251 3.38 -4.50 -9.20
C THR A 251 3.44 -3.09 -9.79
N ASP A 252 4.21 -2.90 -10.87
CA ASP A 252 4.36 -1.62 -11.56
C ASP A 252 3.05 -1.16 -12.22
N ARG A 253 2.11 -2.09 -12.44
CA ARG A 253 0.78 -1.83 -12.97
C ARG A 253 -0.31 -1.81 -11.90
N LEU A 254 0.02 -1.92 -10.63
CA LEU A 254 -0.95 -1.80 -9.52
C LEU A 254 -1.15 -0.32 -9.14
N VAL A 255 -1.74 0.46 -10.05
CA VAL A 255 -1.80 1.93 -9.95
C VAL A 255 -2.75 2.49 -8.87
N CYS A 256 -3.62 1.68 -8.24
CA CYS A 256 -4.31 2.14 -7.03
C CYS A 256 -3.44 2.04 -5.79
N SER A 257 -2.33 1.29 -5.81
CA SER A 257 -1.44 1.16 -4.65
C SER A 257 -1.04 2.56 -4.20
N LYS A 258 -1.24 2.88 -2.93
CA LYS A 258 -0.75 4.14 -2.38
C LYS A 258 0.77 4.16 -2.47
N THR A 259 1.28 4.95 -3.39
CA THR A 259 2.70 5.25 -3.55
C THR A 259 2.92 6.73 -3.41
N CYS A 260 4.17 7.11 -3.18
CA CYS A 260 4.60 8.49 -3.27
C CYS A 260 4.36 9.16 -4.63
N LEU A 261 3.98 8.43 -5.69
CA LEU A 261 3.78 9.00 -7.03
C LEU A 261 2.29 9.25 -7.39
N ASN A 262 1.33 8.71 -6.62
CA ASN A 262 -0.11 8.81 -6.91
C ASN A 262 -0.99 9.19 -5.70
N ALA A 263 -0.43 9.31 -4.49
CA ALA A 263 -1.21 9.53 -3.28
C ALA A 263 -1.05 10.93 -2.68
N ASN A 264 -0.76 11.96 -3.49
CA ASN A 264 -0.46 13.32 -2.99
C ASN A 264 -1.42 14.40 -3.51
N ASP A 265 -1.59 15.44 -2.70
CA ASP A 265 -2.09 16.75 -3.14
C ASP A 265 -0.89 17.72 -3.09
N ILE A 266 -0.39 18.14 -4.26
CA ILE A 266 0.85 18.93 -4.40
C ILE A 266 0.52 20.38 -4.79
N ALA A 267 0.73 21.32 -3.88
CA ALA A 267 0.62 22.74 -4.14
C ALA A 267 1.97 23.33 -4.53
N PHE A 268 2.07 23.94 -5.71
CA PHE A 268 3.19 24.81 -6.05
C PHE A 268 2.86 26.24 -5.66
N VAL A 269 3.74 26.87 -4.88
CA VAL A 269 3.66 28.29 -4.48
C VAL A 269 4.81 29.00 -5.19
N ILE A 270 4.48 29.71 -6.26
CA ILE A 270 5.42 30.12 -7.30
C ILE A 270 5.66 31.62 -7.23
N ASP A 271 6.89 32.04 -6.96
CA ASP A 271 7.25 33.45 -7.03
C ASP A 271 7.16 33.98 -8.48
N GLY A 272 6.38 35.06 -8.64
CA GLY A 272 6.23 35.82 -9.88
C GLY A 272 6.79 37.23 -9.78
N SER A 273 7.63 37.50 -8.77
CA SER A 273 8.25 38.80 -8.46
C SER A 273 9.15 39.36 -9.55
N SER A 274 9.52 40.62 -9.38
CA SER A 274 10.33 41.38 -10.35
C SER A 274 11.80 40.95 -10.40
N SER A 275 12.32 40.29 -9.36
CA SER A 275 13.67 39.72 -9.33
C SER A 275 13.79 38.49 -10.24
N VAL A 276 12.75 37.64 -10.25
CA VAL A 276 12.69 36.47 -11.13
C VAL A 276 12.77 36.92 -12.60
N GLY A 277 11.86 37.79 -13.02
CA GLY A 277 11.78 38.25 -14.41
C GLY A 277 11.25 37.21 -15.41
N THR A 278 10.86 37.68 -16.60
CA THR A 278 10.08 36.89 -17.58
C THR A 278 10.77 35.65 -18.11
N GLY A 279 12.09 35.67 -18.30
CA GLY A 279 12.88 34.54 -18.79
C GLY A 279 12.96 33.42 -17.77
N ASN A 280 13.49 33.72 -16.59
CA ASN A 280 13.64 32.76 -15.49
C ASN A 280 12.29 32.20 -15.03
N PHE A 281 11.21 33.00 -15.06
CA PHE A 281 9.88 32.51 -14.75
C PHE A 281 9.45 31.36 -15.68
N ARG A 282 9.88 31.33 -16.95
CA ARG A 282 9.67 30.17 -17.83
C ARG A 282 10.48 28.95 -17.40
N THR A 283 11.71 29.14 -16.90
CA THR A 283 12.52 28.06 -16.30
C THR A 283 11.87 27.50 -15.03
N VAL A 284 11.29 28.35 -14.17
CA VAL A 284 10.49 27.94 -13.00
C VAL A 284 9.27 27.12 -13.42
N LEU A 285 8.48 27.58 -14.40
CA LEU A 285 7.34 26.80 -14.90
C LEU A 285 7.76 25.48 -15.57
N GLN A 286 8.92 25.43 -16.22
CA GLN A 286 9.47 24.20 -16.76
C GLN A 286 9.90 23.23 -15.65
N PHE A 287 10.48 23.74 -14.56
CA PHE A 287 10.77 22.95 -13.37
C PHE A 287 9.51 22.38 -12.71
N VAL A 288 8.48 23.21 -12.49
CA VAL A 288 7.16 22.78 -11.98
C VAL A 288 6.56 21.69 -12.87
N ALA A 289 6.62 21.86 -14.20
CA ALA A 289 6.19 20.86 -15.16
C ALA A 289 7.05 19.58 -15.13
N ASN A 290 8.36 19.67 -14.84
CA ASN A 290 9.24 18.51 -14.72
C ASN A 290 8.86 17.69 -13.47
N VAL A 291 8.77 18.31 -12.30
CA VAL A 291 8.28 17.66 -11.07
C VAL A 291 6.91 17.02 -11.30
N THR A 292 5.97 17.72 -11.95
CA THR A 292 4.62 17.22 -12.24
C THR A 292 4.60 15.98 -13.14
N ARG A 293 5.60 15.74 -14.01
CA ARG A 293 5.60 14.57 -14.90
C ARG A 293 5.81 13.24 -14.16
N GLU A 294 6.58 13.28 -13.07
CA GLU A 294 7.00 12.12 -12.27
C GLU A 294 5.83 11.50 -11.48
N PHE A 295 4.75 12.25 -11.25
CA PHE A 295 3.54 11.79 -10.56
C PHE A 295 2.46 11.33 -11.55
N GLU A 296 1.64 10.35 -11.16
CA GLU A 296 0.42 9.97 -11.89
C GLU A 296 -0.73 10.91 -11.51
N ILE A 297 -1.40 11.49 -12.53
CA ILE A 297 -2.38 12.58 -12.35
C ILE A 297 -3.79 12.13 -12.72
N SER A 298 -4.69 12.15 -11.73
CA SER A 298 -6.15 11.98 -11.87
C SER A 298 -6.84 12.45 -10.58
N ASP A 299 -8.18 12.48 -10.52
CA ASP A 299 -8.89 12.82 -9.26
C ASP A 299 -8.67 11.77 -8.15
N THR A 300 -8.41 10.51 -8.52
CA THR A 300 -8.07 9.44 -7.58
C THR A 300 -6.58 9.32 -7.32
N ASP A 301 -5.72 9.81 -8.22
CA ASP A 301 -4.26 9.80 -8.12
C ASP A 301 -3.71 11.16 -7.62
N THR A 302 -2.49 11.56 -7.96
CA THR A 302 -1.92 12.83 -7.48
C THR A 302 -2.66 14.01 -8.11
N ARG A 303 -3.04 15.00 -7.29
CA ARG A 303 -3.68 16.24 -7.76
C ARG A 303 -2.72 17.40 -7.52
N VAL A 304 -2.66 18.32 -8.48
CA VAL A 304 -1.75 19.48 -8.42
C VAL A 304 -2.56 20.77 -8.40
N GLY A 305 -2.15 21.70 -7.55
CA GLY A 305 -2.66 23.06 -7.47
C GLY A 305 -1.50 24.04 -7.63
N ALA A 306 -1.79 25.25 -8.11
CA ALA A 306 -0.78 26.30 -8.27
C ALA A 306 -1.30 27.64 -7.76
N VAL A 307 -0.49 28.27 -6.91
CA VAL A 307 -0.61 29.66 -6.48
C VAL A 307 0.60 30.40 -7.05
N GLN A 308 0.38 31.51 -7.75
CA GLN A 308 1.41 32.50 -8.03
C GLN A 308 1.33 33.60 -6.98
N TYR A 309 2.48 34.15 -6.58
CA TYR A 309 2.50 35.30 -5.66
C TYR A 309 3.46 36.39 -6.11
N THR A 310 3.17 37.61 -5.67
CA THR A 310 4.05 38.77 -5.71
C THR A 310 3.91 39.52 -4.37
N TYR A 311 3.50 40.79 -4.37
CA TYR A 311 2.88 41.42 -3.19
C TYR A 311 1.53 40.79 -2.85
N GLU A 312 0.78 40.41 -3.90
CA GLU A 312 -0.55 39.79 -3.84
C GLU A 312 -0.49 38.32 -4.28
N GLN A 313 -1.50 37.53 -3.95
CA GLN A 313 -1.56 36.09 -4.21
C GLN A 313 -2.68 35.76 -5.20
N ARG A 314 -2.41 34.85 -6.12
CA ARG A 314 -3.36 34.43 -7.16
C ARG A 314 -3.40 32.91 -7.28
N LEU A 315 -4.59 32.35 -7.16
CA LEU A 315 -4.86 30.96 -7.53
C LEU A 315 -4.85 30.83 -9.06
N GLU A 316 -3.89 30.08 -9.60
CA GLU A 316 -3.85 29.75 -11.04
C GLU A 316 -4.76 28.56 -11.35
N PHE A 317 -4.74 27.52 -10.50
CA PHE A 317 -5.72 26.43 -10.52
C PHE A 317 -5.76 25.64 -9.20
N ALA A 318 -6.93 25.09 -8.89
CA ALA A 318 -7.18 24.29 -7.69
C ALA A 318 -6.87 22.79 -7.88
N PHE A 319 -6.71 22.06 -6.77
CA PHE A 319 -6.68 20.59 -6.79
C PHE A 319 -7.92 20.02 -7.50
N GLY A 320 -7.70 19.07 -8.41
CA GLY A 320 -8.78 18.42 -9.15
C GLY A 320 -9.36 19.23 -10.31
N GLN A 321 -8.87 20.45 -10.58
CA GLN A 321 -9.29 21.26 -11.73
C GLN A 321 -8.80 20.67 -13.07
N TYR A 322 -7.63 20.02 -13.07
CA TYR A 322 -7.07 19.31 -14.23
C TYR A 322 -6.72 17.87 -13.82
N ASN A 323 -7.62 16.93 -14.16
CA ASN A 323 -7.48 15.51 -13.84
C ASN A 323 -6.81 14.69 -14.94
N ASN A 324 -6.18 15.36 -15.91
CA ASN A 324 -5.42 14.75 -16.99
C ASN A 324 -3.99 15.33 -17.00
N LYS A 325 -2.97 14.46 -16.97
CA LYS A 325 -1.55 14.87 -16.95
C LYS A 325 -1.20 15.83 -18.10
N GLY A 326 -1.72 15.60 -19.31
CA GLY A 326 -1.46 16.46 -20.48
C GLY A 326 -2.12 17.83 -20.38
N GLU A 327 -3.36 17.90 -19.90
CA GLU A 327 -4.06 19.17 -19.68
C GLU A 327 -3.41 20.02 -18.58
N LEU A 328 -3.05 19.38 -17.47
CA LEU A 328 -2.34 20.01 -16.35
C LEU A 328 -0.99 20.59 -16.78
N LEU A 329 -0.17 19.81 -17.51
CA LEU A 329 1.11 20.29 -18.05
C LEU A 329 0.95 21.45 -19.04
N ASN A 330 -0.19 21.52 -19.75
CA ASN A 330 -0.52 22.66 -20.60
C ASN A 330 -1.07 23.86 -19.80
N ALA A 331 -1.74 23.64 -18.67
CA ALA A 331 -2.14 24.71 -17.75
C ALA A 331 -0.92 25.39 -17.11
N ILE A 332 0.02 24.61 -16.57
CA ILE A 332 1.28 25.11 -15.99
C ILE A 332 2.03 26.02 -16.97
N LYS A 333 2.19 25.60 -18.23
CA LYS A 333 2.85 26.40 -19.28
C LYS A 333 2.15 27.74 -19.59
N ARG A 334 0.84 27.84 -19.35
CA ARG A 334 0.01 29.01 -19.65
C ARG A 334 -0.05 30.03 -18.51
N ILE A 335 0.52 29.73 -17.34
CA ILE A 335 0.68 30.71 -16.26
C ILE A 335 1.46 31.91 -16.81
N SER A 336 0.92 33.11 -16.58
CA SER A 336 1.52 34.38 -17.02
C SER A 336 2.43 34.92 -15.94
N TYR A 337 3.54 35.54 -16.33
CA TYR A 337 4.37 36.31 -15.41
C TYR A 337 3.62 37.59 -14.96
N TRP A 338 3.74 37.95 -13.69
CA TRP A 338 2.96 39.04 -13.07
C TRP A 338 3.83 40.27 -12.73
N SER A 339 5.03 40.08 -12.18
CA SER A 339 5.91 41.12 -11.63
C SER A 339 5.36 41.80 -10.37
N GLY A 340 6.22 41.99 -9.38
CA GLY A 340 5.92 42.70 -8.13
C GLY A 340 7.03 42.49 -7.10
N GLY A 341 6.70 42.53 -5.82
CA GLY A 341 7.57 42.07 -4.74
C GLY A 341 7.38 40.59 -4.42
N THR A 342 7.88 40.16 -3.25
CA THR A 342 7.93 38.76 -2.81
C THR A 342 7.36 38.63 -1.39
N SER A 343 6.05 38.41 -1.26
CA SER A 343 5.34 38.20 0.02
C SER A 343 5.06 36.71 0.25
N THR A 344 6.10 35.97 0.64
CA THR A 344 6.08 34.50 0.75
C THR A 344 5.24 34.00 1.93
N GLY A 345 5.20 34.72 3.06
CA GLY A 345 4.40 34.34 4.23
C GLY A 345 2.89 34.37 3.94
N ALA A 346 2.44 35.44 3.29
CA ALA A 346 1.08 35.58 2.77
C ALA A 346 0.77 34.51 1.71
N ALA A 347 1.73 34.17 0.83
CA ALA A 347 1.57 33.11 -0.16
C ALA A 347 1.37 31.71 0.45
N ILE A 348 2.11 31.38 1.52
CA ILE A 348 1.94 30.13 2.28
C ILE A 348 0.54 30.07 2.91
N THR A 349 0.10 31.16 3.56
CA THR A 349 -1.24 31.26 4.16
C THR A 349 -2.34 31.06 3.10
N TYR A 350 -2.23 31.77 1.97
CA TYR A 350 -3.19 31.68 0.87
C TYR A 350 -3.24 30.27 0.26
N ALA A 351 -2.11 29.58 0.12
CA ALA A 351 -2.07 28.19 -0.34
C ALA A 351 -2.75 27.23 0.65
N ALA A 352 -2.55 27.41 1.96
CA ALA A 352 -3.26 26.66 3.00
C ALA A 352 -4.79 26.82 2.87
N GLU A 353 -5.26 28.06 2.75
CA GLU A 353 -6.69 28.38 2.67
C GLU A 353 -7.35 27.94 1.36
N GLN A 354 -6.71 28.16 0.21
CA GLN A 354 -7.36 27.96 -1.09
C GLN A 354 -7.22 26.53 -1.64
N LEU A 355 -6.11 25.84 -1.30
CA LEU A 355 -5.78 24.50 -1.77
C LEU A 355 -5.96 23.45 -0.67
N PHE A 356 -5.20 23.54 0.44
CA PHE A 356 -5.14 22.46 1.43
C PHE A 356 -6.42 22.27 2.25
N SER A 357 -7.26 23.30 2.39
CA SER A 357 -8.62 23.19 2.93
C SER A 357 -9.54 22.23 2.14
N LYS A 358 -9.23 21.99 0.86
CA LYS A 358 -9.96 21.09 -0.07
C LYS A 358 -9.18 19.79 -0.36
N SER A 359 -8.13 19.52 0.41
CA SER A 359 -7.36 18.28 0.28
C SER A 359 -8.19 17.08 0.72
N LYS A 360 -8.10 15.95 -0.02
CA LYS A 360 -8.82 14.73 0.37
C LYS A 360 -8.09 14.05 1.55
N PRO A 361 -8.79 13.52 2.58
CA PRO A 361 -8.15 12.94 3.77
C PRO A 361 -7.17 11.79 3.50
N ASN A 362 -7.27 11.14 2.34
CA ASN A 362 -6.42 10.02 1.93
C ASN A 362 -5.14 10.46 1.19
N LYS A 363 -4.90 11.77 1.02
CA LYS A 363 -3.76 12.34 0.29
C LYS A 363 -2.70 12.87 1.25
N ARG A 364 -1.43 12.61 0.93
CA ARG A 364 -0.31 13.32 1.57
C ARG A 364 -0.31 14.76 1.03
N LYS A 365 -0.34 15.74 1.93
CA LYS A 365 -0.33 17.16 1.57
C LYS A 365 1.12 17.61 1.41
N ILE A 366 1.47 18.11 0.23
CA ILE A 366 2.82 18.57 -0.08
C ILE A 366 2.76 19.98 -0.64
N MET A 367 3.46 20.92 -0.02
CA MET A 367 3.65 22.28 -0.52
C MET A 367 5.08 22.42 -1.03
N ILE A 368 5.27 22.99 -2.22
CA ILE A 368 6.58 23.30 -2.79
C ILE A 368 6.61 24.80 -3.05
N VAL A 369 7.31 25.54 -2.19
CA VAL A 369 7.53 26.98 -2.30
C VAL A 369 8.76 27.23 -3.15
N ILE A 370 8.67 28.11 -4.15
CA ILE A 370 9.76 28.49 -5.05
C ILE A 370 9.93 30.00 -4.98
N THR A 371 11.11 30.47 -4.56
CA THR A 371 11.46 31.90 -4.39
C THR A 371 12.87 32.19 -4.93
N ASP A 372 13.12 33.41 -5.39
CA ASP A 372 14.47 33.86 -5.77
C ASP A 372 15.08 34.94 -4.86
N GLY A 373 14.38 35.32 -3.79
CA GLY A 373 14.78 36.39 -2.89
C GLY A 373 14.25 36.22 -1.47
N ARG A 374 14.66 37.15 -0.60
CA ARG A 374 14.15 37.31 0.77
C ARG A 374 12.71 37.86 0.76
N SER A 375 11.87 37.33 1.63
CA SER A 375 10.48 37.77 1.79
C SER A 375 10.36 39.19 2.37
N TYR A 376 9.29 39.91 1.99
CA TYR A 376 8.91 41.18 2.62
C TYR A 376 8.11 41.01 3.92
N ASP A 377 7.64 39.79 4.21
CA ASP A 377 6.81 39.43 5.36
C ASP A 377 7.38 38.22 6.12
N ASP A 378 6.90 37.99 7.35
CA ASP A 378 7.36 36.87 8.17
C ASP A 378 6.85 35.52 7.62
N VAL A 379 7.77 34.63 7.28
CA VAL A 379 7.47 33.30 6.74
C VAL A 379 7.25 32.24 7.83
N ARG A 380 7.68 32.48 9.06
CA ARG A 380 7.78 31.47 10.13
C ARG A 380 6.40 31.10 10.66
N VAL A 381 5.58 32.10 11.01
CA VAL A 381 4.23 31.86 11.54
C VAL A 381 3.33 31.16 10.49
N PRO A 382 3.31 31.57 9.21
CA PRO A 382 2.62 30.83 8.14
C PRO A 382 3.15 29.40 7.93
N ALA A 383 4.48 29.21 7.92
CA ALA A 383 5.09 27.90 7.75
C ALA A 383 4.70 26.94 8.89
N GLU A 384 4.90 27.33 10.15
CA GLU A 384 4.47 26.52 11.30
C GLU A 384 2.96 26.22 11.25
N ALA A 385 2.13 27.20 10.87
CA ALA A 385 0.68 27.02 10.81
C ALA A 385 0.24 26.00 9.74
N VAL A 386 0.91 25.95 8.57
CA VAL A 386 0.58 24.98 7.52
C VAL A 386 1.17 23.60 7.83
N GLN A 387 2.36 23.54 8.44
CA GLN A 387 2.99 22.29 8.89
C GLN A 387 2.13 21.57 9.94
N ARG A 388 1.60 22.30 10.94
CA ARG A 388 0.66 21.77 11.95
C ARG A 388 -0.65 21.24 11.36
N GLN A 389 -0.99 21.52 10.11
CA GLN A 389 -2.14 20.94 9.39
C GLN A 389 -1.81 19.63 8.66
N GLY A 390 -0.62 19.07 8.90
CA GLY A 390 -0.10 17.86 8.25
C GLY A 390 0.36 18.08 6.82
N VAL A 391 0.82 19.29 6.49
CA VAL A 391 1.40 19.63 5.18
C VAL A 391 2.92 19.54 5.27
N ILE A 392 3.53 18.70 4.44
CA ILE A 392 4.98 18.71 4.26
C ILE A 392 5.32 19.89 3.36
N ALA A 393 6.06 20.85 3.88
CA ALA A 393 6.55 21.99 3.14
C ALA A 393 7.99 21.73 2.67
N TYR A 394 8.20 21.91 1.37
CA TYR A 394 9.49 21.98 0.71
C TYR A 394 9.74 23.42 0.26
N SER A 395 10.99 23.87 0.34
CA SER A 395 11.40 25.21 -0.05
C SER A 395 12.53 25.13 -1.09
N ILE A 396 12.41 25.92 -2.16
CA ILE A 396 13.37 25.97 -3.26
C ILE A 396 13.75 27.42 -3.45
N GLY A 397 14.92 27.78 -2.91
CA GLY A 397 15.52 29.08 -3.10
C GLY A 397 16.47 29.08 -4.29
N ILE A 398 16.40 30.13 -5.09
CA ILE A 398 17.21 30.30 -6.30
C ILE A 398 18.05 31.58 -6.16
N ALA A 399 19.31 31.55 -6.59
CA ALA A 399 20.24 32.68 -6.68
C ALA A 399 20.41 33.52 -5.40
N TRP A 400 19.48 34.45 -5.10
CA TRP A 400 19.57 35.41 -3.99
C TRP A 400 18.60 35.09 -2.84
N ALA A 401 17.95 33.92 -2.88
CA ALA A 401 17.05 33.46 -1.84
C ALA A 401 17.74 33.35 -0.46
N ALA A 402 17.02 33.76 0.59
CA ALA A 402 17.52 33.75 1.95
C ALA A 402 17.47 32.33 2.54
N GLN A 403 18.62 31.66 2.69
CA GLN A 403 18.68 30.26 3.12
C GLN A 403 18.00 30.03 4.49
N ASP A 404 18.12 30.98 5.42
CA ASP A 404 17.44 30.93 6.73
C ASP A 404 15.91 30.89 6.59
N GLU A 405 15.34 31.62 5.64
CA GLU A 405 13.90 31.56 5.34
C GLU A 405 13.50 30.23 4.70
N LEU A 406 14.35 29.65 3.86
CA LEU A 406 14.09 28.33 3.27
C LEU A 406 14.02 27.24 4.35
N GLU A 407 14.94 27.27 5.31
CA GLU A 407 14.99 26.33 6.44
C GLU A 407 13.74 26.50 7.34
N TYR A 408 13.28 27.73 7.61
CA TYR A 408 12.02 27.96 8.34
C TYR A 408 10.74 27.54 7.59
N ILE A 409 10.73 27.62 6.26
CA ILE A 409 9.58 27.20 5.45
C ILE A 409 9.50 25.66 5.40
N ALA A 410 10.65 24.99 5.32
CA ALA A 410 10.76 23.55 5.21
C ALA A 410 10.25 22.82 6.46
N THR A 411 9.59 21.67 6.26
CA THR A 411 9.23 20.76 7.35
C THR A 411 10.45 20.00 7.85
N ASP A 412 10.52 19.68 9.15
CA ASP A 412 11.63 18.88 9.69
C ASP A 412 11.74 17.47 9.05
N PRO A 413 12.95 16.99 8.71
CA PRO A 413 14.23 17.68 8.83
C PRO A 413 14.43 18.73 7.71
N ASP A 414 14.56 19.99 8.13
CA ASP A 414 14.75 21.20 7.31
C ASP A 414 15.74 21.03 6.14
N LYS A 415 16.87 20.36 6.37
CA LYS A 415 17.96 20.14 5.40
C LYS A 415 17.67 19.11 4.31
N GLU A 416 16.62 18.31 4.49
CA GLU A 416 16.15 17.37 3.46
C GLU A 416 14.97 17.97 2.66
N HIS A 417 14.31 19.00 3.18
CA HIS A 417 13.15 19.62 2.54
C HIS A 417 13.42 21.03 1.98
N SER A 418 14.51 21.68 2.39
CA SER A 418 15.03 22.91 1.78
C SER A 418 16.09 22.61 0.70
N PHE A 419 16.05 23.38 -0.38
CA PHE A 419 17.00 23.32 -1.48
C PHE A 419 17.42 24.74 -1.88
N PHE A 420 18.73 24.96 -1.97
CA PHE A 420 19.32 26.15 -2.56
C PHE A 420 19.90 25.81 -3.93
N VAL A 421 19.66 26.68 -4.91
CA VAL A 421 20.04 26.48 -6.31
C VAL A 421 20.71 27.75 -6.83
N ASP A 422 21.99 27.68 -7.22
CA ASP A 422 22.78 28.88 -7.55
C ASP A 422 22.21 29.67 -8.75
N GLU A 423 21.59 28.99 -9.73
CA GLU A 423 21.06 29.58 -10.96
C GLU A 423 19.77 28.87 -11.40
N PHE A 424 18.83 29.60 -12.01
CA PHE A 424 17.56 29.05 -12.49
C PHE A 424 17.72 27.84 -13.42
N ASP A 425 18.70 27.88 -14.32
CA ASP A 425 18.96 26.80 -15.28
C ASP A 425 19.44 25.51 -14.59
N ASN A 426 19.84 25.54 -13.32
CA ASN A 426 20.21 24.36 -12.54
C ASN A 426 19.03 23.67 -11.83
N LEU A 427 17.83 24.28 -11.81
CA LEU A 427 16.63 23.74 -11.15
C LEU A 427 16.31 22.28 -11.51
N TYR A 428 16.49 21.90 -12.78
CA TYR A 428 16.16 20.54 -13.25
C TYR A 428 16.98 19.45 -12.52
N LYS A 429 18.19 19.77 -12.04
CA LYS A 429 19.08 18.84 -11.33
C LYS A 429 18.50 18.39 -9.99
N PHE A 430 17.60 19.17 -9.40
CA PHE A 430 16.98 18.89 -8.11
C PHE A 430 15.71 18.05 -8.21
N VAL A 431 15.11 17.91 -9.40
CA VAL A 431 13.89 17.11 -9.60
C VAL A 431 14.04 15.68 -9.04
N PRO A 432 15.10 14.90 -9.38
CA PRO A 432 15.24 13.55 -8.84
C PRO A 432 15.39 13.50 -7.31
N LYS A 433 16.07 14.49 -6.72
CA LYS A 433 16.25 14.58 -5.26
C LYS A 433 14.94 14.93 -4.55
N ILE A 434 14.14 15.83 -5.11
CA ILE A 434 12.81 16.19 -4.57
C ILE A 434 11.86 14.99 -4.61
N ILE A 435 11.78 14.28 -5.74
CA ILE A 435 10.97 13.06 -5.85
C ILE A 435 11.46 11.99 -4.86
N HIS A 436 12.77 11.79 -4.74
CA HIS A 436 13.34 10.84 -3.77
C HIS A 436 12.92 11.17 -2.34
N ASN A 437 13.03 12.44 -1.93
CA ASN A 437 12.71 12.86 -0.56
C ASN A 437 11.19 12.79 -0.29
N ILE A 438 10.35 13.18 -1.26
CA ILE A 438 8.89 12.95 -1.21
C ILE A 438 8.58 11.46 -1.04
N CYS A 439 9.30 10.58 -1.73
CA CYS A 439 9.13 9.14 -1.61
C CYS A 439 9.64 8.55 -0.29
N GLN A 440 10.72 9.07 0.28
CA GLN A 440 11.18 8.66 1.60
C GLN A 440 10.18 9.09 2.68
N GLU A 441 9.71 10.33 2.65
CA GLU A 441 8.77 10.88 3.63
C GLU A 441 7.35 10.29 3.49
N PHE A 442 6.96 9.83 2.30
CA PHE A 442 5.74 9.07 2.11
C PHE A 442 5.81 7.67 2.75
N ASN A 443 6.98 7.02 2.68
CA ASN A 443 7.21 5.68 3.21
C ASN A 443 7.61 5.66 4.70
N SER A 444 7.96 6.81 5.28
CA SER A 444 8.16 6.97 6.71
C SER A 444 6.79 6.92 7.44
N GLN A 445 6.78 6.43 8.69
CA GLN A 445 5.62 6.66 9.55
C GLN A 445 5.43 8.17 9.73
N PRO A 446 4.20 8.70 9.69
CA PRO A 446 3.95 10.14 9.76
C PRO A 446 4.56 10.72 11.04
N ARG A 447 5.57 11.56 10.87
CA ARG A 447 6.27 12.28 11.96
C ARG A 447 5.43 13.49 12.39
N ASN A 448 4.38 13.23 13.18
CA ASN A 448 3.58 14.23 13.89
C ASN A 448 3.73 14.05 15.39
#